data_AF-A0A3D5L0T5-F1
#
_entry.id   AF-A0A3D5L0T5-F1
#
_cell.length_a   1.000
_cell.length_b   1.000
_cell.length_c   1.000
_cell.angle_alpha   90.00
_cell.angle_beta   90.00
_cell.angle_gamma   90.00
#
_symmetry.space_group_name_H-M   'P 1'
#
loop_
_entity.id
_entity.type
_entity.pdbx_description
1 polymer ?
#
loop_
_entity_poly.entity_id
_entity_poly.type
_entity_poly.pdbx_seq_one_letter_code
_entity_poly.pdbx_strand_id
1 'polypeptide(L)'
;EEPLKVPVTDSHERLNTAGADLFSRDGYTLLGWETENGDVIGCGSRADLTSGEILKAVWAPWTRENCFTVLPYADGVEITGCDLEETDNLVIPETIGGKRVRAIGKGAFKGTRCKSLVLPKGLYQVSDGAFEDLSFTDLYLFDDIEEIPDRAFSGCDNFQTLHIERVEAPVYAGTYYAAFADKLDRLRSLKDQKKIVLFSGSSTRFGYDSAEIEAAFPSYHVVNMGVFAYTNALPQLSIIRSFLKEGDILIDSPEFDAAKRQFCTTNEMDSAFFCLIEEDYDAMTLLDVRDFSNVLDSFCQYTKDKEGMEEKSPALSPADFDEDGNPVTEKSYNEYGDYCLFRENAKSDDPGYGLPVDYTRASYPKVYFIDPYNEVARSFTDLGVLFFFTYSPRNRLAVSDATTKESLEDLDQYFSENLSVPVLGRVEDLLMPGRYFYGTDNHLSTEGVQIRTSYVISCLEEALDEAK
;
A
#
# COMPACT_ATOMS: atom_id res chain seq x y z
N GLU A 1 29.66 -23.12 -3.98
CA GLU A 1 29.68 -22.03 -4.97
C GLU A 1 30.07 -20.75 -4.24
N GLU A 2 30.73 -19.81 -4.92
CA GLU A 2 31.02 -18.50 -4.33
C GLU A 2 29.77 -17.60 -4.41
N PRO A 3 29.46 -16.80 -3.37
CA PRO A 3 28.32 -15.89 -3.41
C PRO A 3 28.46 -14.86 -4.54
N LEU A 4 27.35 -14.59 -5.25
CA LEU A 4 27.28 -13.46 -6.16
C LEU A 4 27.16 -12.17 -5.35
N LYS A 5 28.03 -11.18 -5.63
CA LYS A 5 27.92 -9.85 -5.03
C LYS A 5 26.93 -9.03 -5.84
N VAL A 6 25.80 -8.70 -5.23
CA VAL A 6 24.84 -7.74 -5.77
C VAL A 6 25.17 -6.35 -5.22
N PRO A 7 25.36 -5.32 -6.06
CA PRO A 7 25.55 -3.97 -5.56
C PRO A 7 24.25 -3.50 -4.91
N VAL A 8 24.35 -3.11 -3.65
CA VAL A 8 23.24 -2.48 -2.92
C VAL A 8 23.62 -1.03 -2.66
N THR A 9 22.69 -0.11 -2.90
CA THR A 9 22.83 1.31 -2.57
C THR A 9 22.09 1.60 -1.28
N ASP A 10 22.72 2.34 -0.37
CA ASP A 10 22.12 2.80 0.89
C ASP A 10 21.16 4.00 0.64
N SER A 11 20.29 3.89 -0.37
CA SER A 11 19.31 4.93 -0.74
C SER A 11 18.02 4.85 0.06
N HIS A 12 17.81 3.73 0.75
CA HIS A 12 16.63 3.40 1.55
C HIS A 12 17.07 2.93 2.94
N GLU A 13 16.17 2.97 3.92
CA GLU A 13 16.46 2.44 5.28
C GLU A 13 16.64 0.92 5.27
N ARG A 14 15.83 0.20 4.47
CA ARG A 14 15.97 -1.25 4.23
C ARG A 14 16.44 -1.52 2.81
N LEU A 15 17.26 -2.55 2.66
CA LEU A 15 17.96 -2.85 1.43
C LEU A 15 17.10 -3.72 0.50
N ASN A 16 17.02 -3.35 -0.78
CA ASN A 16 16.33 -4.14 -1.79
C ASN A 16 17.08 -5.46 -2.05
N THR A 17 16.35 -6.56 -2.07
CA THR A 17 16.85 -7.86 -2.52
C THR A 17 16.80 -7.98 -4.04
N ALA A 18 17.49 -8.97 -4.59
CA ALA A 18 17.46 -9.21 -6.04
C ALA A 18 16.13 -9.83 -6.50
N GLY A 19 15.78 -9.62 -7.77
CA GLY A 19 14.63 -10.26 -8.40
C GLY A 19 14.79 -11.77 -8.58
N ALA A 20 13.69 -12.43 -8.94
CA ALA A 20 13.57 -13.87 -9.15
C ALA A 20 14.22 -14.35 -10.46
N ASP A 21 14.70 -13.43 -11.31
CA ASP A 21 15.41 -13.68 -12.55
C ASP A 21 16.93 -13.87 -12.35
N LEU A 22 17.46 -13.56 -11.16
CA LEU A 22 18.89 -13.59 -10.87
C LEU A 22 19.52 -15.00 -11.01
N PHE A 23 18.81 -16.03 -10.54
CA PHE A 23 19.26 -17.42 -10.59
C PHE A 23 18.19 -18.32 -11.19
N SER A 24 18.64 -19.42 -11.80
CA SER A 24 17.78 -20.50 -12.26
C SER A 24 18.29 -21.85 -11.74
N ARG A 25 17.36 -22.77 -11.49
CA ARG A 25 17.66 -24.13 -11.05
C ARG A 25 16.65 -25.10 -11.66
N ASP A 26 17.12 -25.97 -12.55
CA ASP A 26 16.27 -26.94 -13.25
C ASP A 26 15.38 -27.74 -12.28
N GLY A 27 14.07 -27.68 -12.50
CA GLY A 27 13.08 -28.38 -11.66
C GLY A 27 12.67 -27.65 -10.39
N TYR A 28 13.03 -26.37 -10.23
CA TYR A 28 12.69 -25.55 -9.06
C TYR A 28 12.25 -24.14 -9.46
N THR A 29 11.42 -23.55 -8.62
CA THR A 29 11.03 -22.12 -8.67
C THR A 29 11.69 -21.38 -7.50
N LEU A 30 12.25 -20.20 -7.75
CA LEU A 30 12.81 -19.33 -6.72
C LEU A 30 11.68 -18.54 -6.05
N LEU A 31 11.58 -18.60 -4.71
CA LEU A 31 10.52 -17.95 -3.91
C LEU A 31 11.08 -16.94 -2.90
N GLY A 32 12.24 -16.35 -3.19
CA GLY A 32 12.88 -15.38 -2.30
C GLY A 32 14.21 -15.82 -1.71
N TRP A 33 14.54 -15.18 -0.59
CA TRP A 33 15.88 -15.11 -0.02
C TRP A 33 15.82 -15.32 1.50
N GLU A 34 16.51 -16.33 1.99
CA GLU A 34 16.62 -16.63 3.42
C GLU A 34 17.85 -15.91 4.02
N THR A 35 17.63 -15.17 5.12
CA THR A 35 18.68 -14.52 5.93
C THR A 35 19.46 -15.52 6.77
N GLU A 36 20.57 -15.11 7.40
CA GLU A 36 21.30 -15.98 8.32
C GLU A 36 20.46 -16.39 9.55
N ASN A 37 19.47 -15.58 9.91
CA ASN A 37 18.56 -15.83 11.03
C ASN A 37 17.34 -16.69 10.65
N GLY A 38 17.19 -17.02 9.37
CA GLY A 38 16.11 -17.88 8.86
C GLY A 38 14.84 -17.13 8.45
N ASP A 39 14.87 -15.80 8.39
CA ASP A 39 13.77 -15.00 7.83
C ASP A 39 13.77 -15.13 6.31
N VAL A 40 12.60 -15.29 5.69
CA VAL A 40 12.44 -15.35 4.23
C VAL A 40 11.93 -14.01 3.73
N ILE A 41 12.62 -13.44 2.76
CA ILE A 41 12.31 -12.16 2.11
C ILE A 41 11.95 -12.45 0.65
N GLY A 42 10.87 -11.86 0.15
CA GLY A 42 10.49 -12.01 -1.26
C GLY A 42 11.55 -11.46 -2.22
N CYS A 43 11.58 -11.99 -3.44
CA CYS A 43 12.41 -11.50 -4.54
C CYS A 43 12.04 -10.06 -4.88
N GLY A 44 13.01 -9.16 -4.81
CA GLY A 44 12.81 -7.74 -5.04
C GLY A 44 12.08 -7.03 -3.91
N SER A 45 11.85 -7.66 -2.76
CA SER A 45 11.36 -7.00 -1.53
C SER A 45 12.52 -6.40 -0.73
N ARG A 46 12.23 -5.78 0.42
CA ARG A 46 13.23 -5.12 1.27
C ARG A 46 13.62 -5.94 2.49
N ALA A 47 14.84 -5.74 2.98
CA ALA A 47 15.37 -6.42 4.17
C ALA A 47 16.35 -5.58 4.99
N ASP A 48 16.39 -5.84 6.30
CA ASP A 48 17.36 -5.28 7.24
C ASP A 48 18.69 -6.05 7.14
N LEU A 49 19.46 -5.77 6.08
CA LEU A 49 20.70 -6.50 5.80
C LEU A 49 21.93 -5.72 6.28
N THR A 50 22.94 -6.45 6.75
CA THR A 50 24.26 -5.87 7.02
C THR A 50 25.22 -6.08 5.85
N SER A 51 26.18 -5.16 5.66
CA SER A 51 27.15 -5.27 4.56
C SER A 51 27.94 -6.57 4.65
N GLY A 52 27.86 -7.38 3.58
CA GLY A 52 28.53 -8.67 3.48
C GLY A 52 27.71 -9.88 3.96
N GLU A 53 26.48 -9.66 4.41
CA GLU A 53 25.52 -10.73 4.70
C GLU A 53 25.20 -11.55 3.44
N ILE A 54 25.10 -12.87 3.61
CA ILE A 54 24.85 -13.80 2.49
C ILE A 54 23.43 -14.32 2.61
N LEU A 55 22.60 -13.95 1.65
CA LEU A 55 21.27 -14.52 1.49
C LEU A 55 21.32 -15.84 0.72
N LYS A 56 20.49 -16.80 1.16
CA LYS A 56 20.36 -18.10 0.49
C LYS A 56 19.07 -18.12 -0.33
N ALA A 57 19.17 -18.54 -1.59
CA ALA A 57 18.00 -18.70 -2.44
C ALA A 57 17.04 -19.78 -1.89
N VAL A 58 15.76 -19.44 -1.76
CA VAL A 58 14.68 -20.33 -1.32
C VAL A 58 14.06 -20.99 -2.54
N TRP A 59 14.21 -22.31 -2.67
CA TRP A 59 13.79 -23.06 -3.85
C TRP A 59 12.62 -24.00 -3.55
N ALA A 60 11.56 -23.90 -4.34
CA ALA A 60 10.43 -24.82 -4.32
C ALA A 60 10.54 -25.84 -5.46
N PRO A 61 10.60 -27.16 -5.19
CA PRO A 61 10.67 -28.17 -6.23
C PRO A 61 9.36 -28.26 -7.00
N TRP A 62 9.44 -28.36 -8.32
CA TRP A 62 8.27 -28.50 -9.18
C TRP A 62 7.48 -29.77 -8.87
N THR A 63 6.16 -29.65 -8.97
CA THR A 63 5.27 -30.81 -9.01
C THR A 63 5.62 -31.65 -10.24
N ARG A 64 5.62 -32.98 -10.09
CA ARG A 64 5.98 -33.90 -11.18
C ARG A 64 5.15 -33.61 -12.43
N GLU A 65 5.82 -33.38 -13.56
CA GLU A 65 5.18 -33.00 -14.82
C GLU A 65 4.09 -33.98 -15.29
N ASN A 66 4.24 -35.27 -14.96
CA ASN A 66 3.29 -36.32 -15.35
C ASN A 66 1.95 -36.27 -14.61
N CYS A 67 1.78 -35.33 -13.65
CA CYS A 67 0.51 -35.05 -13.01
C CYS A 67 -0.37 -34.10 -13.85
N PHE A 68 0.16 -33.49 -14.92
CA PHE A 68 -0.54 -32.46 -15.69
C PHE A 68 -0.96 -32.95 -17.07
N THR A 69 -2.19 -32.61 -17.45
CA THR A 69 -2.64 -32.70 -18.84
C THR A 69 -2.45 -31.33 -19.50
N VAL A 70 -1.85 -31.32 -20.70
CA VAL A 70 -1.50 -30.08 -21.40
C VAL A 70 -1.93 -30.08 -22.87
N LEU A 71 -2.24 -28.90 -23.40
CA LEU A 71 -2.46 -28.64 -24.82
C LEU A 71 -1.46 -27.57 -25.33
N PRO A 72 -1.11 -27.54 -26.62
CA PRO A 72 -0.34 -26.43 -27.19
C PRO A 72 -1.08 -25.10 -27.04
N TYR A 73 -0.38 -24.06 -26.57
CA TYR A 73 -0.91 -22.70 -26.41
C TYR A 73 0.18 -21.68 -26.70
N ALA A 74 -0.08 -20.73 -27.60
CA ALA A 74 0.89 -19.72 -28.04
C ALA A 74 2.28 -20.33 -28.36
N ASP A 75 3.33 -19.87 -27.68
CA ASP A 75 4.72 -20.35 -27.80
C ASP A 75 5.06 -21.50 -26.81
N GLY A 76 4.07 -22.03 -26.09
CA GLY A 76 4.24 -23.03 -25.04
C GLY A 76 3.06 -24.00 -24.91
N VAL A 77 2.61 -24.20 -23.68
CA VAL A 77 1.50 -25.09 -23.34
C VAL A 77 0.52 -24.44 -22.36
N GLU A 78 -0.74 -24.87 -22.45
CA GLU A 78 -1.80 -24.63 -21.47
C GLU A 78 -1.99 -25.90 -20.63
N ILE A 79 -2.02 -25.76 -19.31
CA ILE A 79 -2.43 -26.85 -18.41
C ILE A 79 -3.96 -26.89 -18.38
N THR A 80 -4.55 -28.02 -18.76
CA THR A 80 -6.00 -28.22 -18.84
C THR A 80 -6.54 -29.21 -17.82
N GLY A 81 -5.67 -29.84 -17.04
CA GLY A 81 -6.05 -30.76 -15.98
C GLY A 81 -4.89 -31.16 -15.08
N CYS A 82 -5.22 -31.55 -13.85
CA CYS A 82 -4.30 -32.09 -12.86
C CYS A 82 -4.89 -33.38 -12.27
N ASP A 83 -4.08 -34.45 -12.22
CA ASP A 83 -4.49 -35.76 -11.68
C ASP A 83 -4.28 -35.86 -10.14
N LEU A 84 -3.86 -34.79 -9.48
CA LEU A 84 -3.65 -34.77 -8.03
C LEU A 84 -4.94 -34.45 -7.28
N GLU A 85 -5.28 -35.27 -6.30
CA GLU A 85 -6.33 -34.93 -5.33
C GLU A 85 -5.80 -34.02 -4.22
N GLU A 86 -4.55 -34.24 -3.77
CA GLU A 86 -3.94 -33.51 -2.66
C GLU A 86 -2.40 -33.52 -2.74
N THR A 87 -1.76 -32.42 -2.34
CA THR A 87 -0.31 -32.26 -2.17
C THR A 87 -0.03 -31.17 -1.14
N ASP A 88 1.09 -31.19 -0.40
CA ASP A 88 1.40 -30.08 0.51
C ASP A 88 1.69 -28.78 -0.25
N ASN A 89 2.52 -28.86 -1.29
CA ASN A 89 2.91 -27.72 -2.13
C ASN A 89 2.59 -28.06 -3.59
N LEU A 90 1.72 -27.27 -4.21
CA LEU A 90 1.40 -27.36 -5.63
C LEU A 90 2.24 -26.34 -6.39
N VAL A 91 3.44 -26.76 -6.81
CA VAL A 91 4.35 -25.92 -7.58
C VAL A 91 4.19 -26.22 -9.06
N ILE A 92 3.60 -25.30 -9.81
CA ILE A 92 3.40 -25.46 -11.25
C ILE A 92 4.75 -25.25 -11.96
N PRO A 93 5.23 -26.21 -12.77
CA PRO A 93 6.50 -26.08 -13.49
C PRO A 93 6.54 -24.88 -14.44
N GLU A 94 7.70 -24.24 -14.60
CA GLU A 94 7.90 -23.24 -15.67
C GLU A 94 7.89 -23.91 -17.06
N THR A 95 8.24 -25.20 -17.13
CA THR A 95 8.18 -25.98 -18.37
C THR A 95 7.62 -27.38 -18.15
N ILE A 96 6.87 -27.89 -19.13
CA ILE A 96 6.41 -29.29 -19.19
C ILE A 96 6.85 -29.87 -20.54
N GLY A 97 7.60 -30.98 -20.52
CA GLY A 97 8.16 -31.58 -21.73
C GLY A 97 9.08 -30.63 -22.52
N GLY A 98 9.76 -29.72 -21.81
CA GLY A 98 10.66 -28.71 -22.39
C GLY A 98 9.95 -27.52 -23.07
N LYS A 99 8.62 -27.40 -22.95
CA LYS A 99 7.85 -26.25 -23.42
C LYS A 99 7.39 -25.40 -22.23
N ARG A 100 7.42 -24.07 -22.38
CA ARG A 100 6.97 -23.14 -21.32
C ARG A 100 5.50 -23.32 -20.99
N VAL A 101 5.15 -23.29 -19.72
CA VAL A 101 3.75 -23.18 -19.28
C VAL A 101 3.34 -21.72 -19.45
N ARG A 102 2.35 -21.47 -20.32
CA ARG A 102 1.89 -20.12 -20.67
C ARG A 102 0.46 -19.84 -20.23
N ALA A 103 -0.34 -20.88 -20.05
CA ALA A 103 -1.72 -20.71 -19.63
C ALA A 103 -2.20 -21.82 -18.69
N ILE A 104 -3.23 -21.49 -17.91
CA ILE A 104 -3.97 -22.43 -17.09
C ILE A 104 -5.45 -22.35 -17.49
N GLY A 105 -5.95 -23.47 -18.00
CA GLY A 105 -7.30 -23.60 -18.51
C GLY A 105 -8.35 -23.70 -17.41
N LYS A 106 -9.59 -23.43 -17.79
CA LYS A 106 -10.75 -23.49 -16.89
C LYS A 106 -10.87 -24.87 -16.22
N GLY A 107 -10.97 -24.89 -14.90
CA GLY A 107 -11.12 -26.08 -14.09
C GLY A 107 -9.90 -27.01 -14.05
N ALA A 108 -8.74 -26.57 -14.56
CA ALA A 108 -7.54 -27.40 -14.62
C ALA A 108 -7.12 -27.97 -13.25
N PHE A 109 -7.39 -27.23 -12.18
CA PHE A 109 -7.05 -27.59 -10.81
C PHE A 109 -8.26 -27.70 -9.89
N LYS A 110 -9.47 -27.77 -10.45
CA LYS A 110 -10.72 -27.72 -9.68
C LYS A 110 -10.75 -28.76 -8.56
N GLY A 111 -10.99 -28.31 -7.33
CA GLY A 111 -11.13 -29.18 -6.15
C GLY A 111 -9.84 -29.86 -5.66
N THR A 112 -8.68 -29.51 -6.22
CA THR A 112 -7.38 -29.95 -5.69
C THR A 112 -7.19 -29.39 -4.28
N ARG A 113 -6.43 -30.08 -3.42
CA ARG A 113 -6.06 -29.56 -2.10
C ARG A 113 -4.56 -29.35 -1.97
N CYS A 114 -4.16 -28.19 -1.49
CA CYS A 114 -2.79 -27.95 -1.05
C CYS A 114 -2.70 -26.95 0.11
N LYS A 115 -1.50 -26.70 0.62
CA LYS A 115 -1.24 -25.59 1.54
C LYS A 115 -0.81 -24.36 0.75
N SER A 116 0.20 -24.54 -0.12
CA SER A 116 0.70 -23.50 -1.00
C SER A 116 0.48 -23.83 -2.47
N LEU A 117 0.17 -22.81 -3.25
CA LEU A 117 0.13 -22.82 -4.71
C LEU A 117 1.19 -21.86 -5.24
N VAL A 118 2.06 -22.35 -6.13
CA VAL A 118 3.08 -21.52 -6.80
C VAL A 118 2.80 -21.53 -8.29
N LEU A 119 2.49 -20.37 -8.84
CA LEU A 119 2.38 -20.15 -10.29
C LEU A 119 3.78 -19.92 -10.88
N PRO A 120 4.06 -20.35 -12.12
CA PRO A 120 5.38 -20.17 -12.70
C PRO A 120 5.56 -18.74 -13.25
N LYS A 121 6.83 -18.29 -13.31
CA LYS A 121 7.22 -17.10 -14.08
C LYS A 121 6.85 -17.23 -15.56
N GLY A 122 6.53 -16.10 -16.18
CA GLY A 122 6.21 -16.02 -17.61
C GLY A 122 4.87 -16.65 -17.98
N LEU A 123 3.96 -16.77 -17.02
CA LEU A 123 2.59 -17.20 -17.26
C LEU A 123 1.81 -16.04 -17.92
N TYR A 124 1.14 -16.29 -19.04
CA TYR A 124 0.34 -15.25 -19.70
C TYR A 124 -1.06 -15.22 -19.12
N GLN A 125 -1.75 -16.36 -19.04
CA GLN A 125 -3.18 -16.37 -18.76
C GLN A 125 -3.62 -17.45 -17.76
N VAL A 126 -4.46 -17.06 -16.80
CA VAL A 126 -5.25 -17.97 -15.97
C VAL A 126 -6.72 -17.77 -16.31
N SER A 127 -7.41 -18.84 -16.69
CA SER A 127 -8.83 -18.78 -17.05
C SER A 127 -9.74 -18.67 -15.81
N ASP A 128 -10.93 -18.08 -16.00
CA ASP A 128 -12.03 -18.14 -15.02
C ASP A 128 -12.25 -19.58 -14.52
N GLY A 129 -12.28 -19.75 -13.20
CA GLY A 129 -12.44 -21.04 -12.52
C GLY A 129 -11.30 -22.04 -12.72
N ALA A 130 -10.10 -21.62 -13.15
CA ALA A 130 -8.92 -22.49 -13.24
C ALA A 130 -8.64 -23.28 -11.94
N PHE A 131 -8.82 -22.62 -10.80
CA PHE A 131 -8.61 -23.12 -9.45
C PHE A 131 -9.93 -23.16 -8.65
N GLU A 132 -11.07 -23.37 -9.30
CA GLU A 132 -12.38 -23.40 -8.61
C GLU A 132 -12.38 -24.43 -7.45
N ASP A 133 -12.89 -24.04 -6.29
CA ASP A 133 -12.97 -24.88 -5.07
C ASP A 133 -11.60 -25.45 -4.60
N LEU A 134 -10.48 -24.84 -4.99
CA LEU A 134 -9.15 -25.26 -4.51
C LEU A 134 -8.98 -24.82 -3.06
N SER A 135 -8.67 -25.76 -2.16
CA SER A 135 -8.35 -25.42 -0.76
C SER A 135 -6.86 -25.19 -0.61
N PHE A 136 -6.45 -23.96 -0.31
CA PHE A 136 -5.07 -23.53 -0.04
C PHE A 136 -5.05 -22.25 0.81
N THR A 137 -3.89 -21.89 1.36
CA THR A 137 -3.70 -20.68 2.18
C THR A 137 -2.79 -19.66 1.50
N ASP A 138 -1.75 -20.11 0.81
CA ASP A 138 -0.68 -19.26 0.29
C ASP A 138 -0.60 -19.34 -1.24
N LEU A 139 -0.68 -18.19 -1.92
CA LEU A 139 -0.42 -18.06 -3.36
C LEU A 139 0.92 -17.36 -3.57
N TYR A 140 1.80 -17.96 -4.37
CA TYR A 140 2.97 -17.30 -4.92
C TYR A 140 2.75 -17.05 -6.41
N LEU A 141 2.93 -15.81 -6.83
CA LEU A 141 2.94 -15.41 -8.24
C LEU A 141 4.08 -14.44 -8.51
N PHE A 142 4.27 -14.11 -9.78
CA PHE A 142 5.32 -13.22 -10.25
C PHE A 142 4.71 -12.00 -10.95
N ASP A 143 5.42 -10.88 -10.92
CA ASP A 143 4.95 -9.61 -11.50
C ASP A 143 5.02 -9.53 -13.04
N ASP A 144 5.40 -10.63 -13.71
CA ASP A 144 5.41 -10.80 -15.16
C ASP A 144 4.16 -11.50 -15.72
N ILE A 145 3.10 -11.65 -14.90
CA ILE A 145 1.81 -12.24 -15.31
C ILE A 145 0.91 -11.23 -16.05
N GLU A 146 0.32 -11.64 -17.17
CA GLU A 146 -0.53 -10.75 -17.98
C GLU A 146 -2.00 -10.74 -17.51
N GLU A 147 -2.58 -11.90 -17.19
CA GLU A 147 -3.99 -12.02 -16.82
C GLU A 147 -4.28 -13.14 -15.81
N ILE A 148 -4.82 -12.76 -14.65
CA ILE A 148 -5.36 -13.65 -13.63
C ILE A 148 -6.61 -13.01 -12.99
N PRO A 149 -7.83 -13.40 -13.40
CA PRO A 149 -9.05 -12.82 -12.82
C PRO A 149 -9.28 -13.37 -11.41
N ASP A 150 -9.91 -12.60 -10.52
CA ASP A 150 -10.30 -13.08 -9.17
C ASP A 150 -11.17 -14.35 -9.28
N ARG A 151 -12.00 -14.43 -10.33
CA ARG A 151 -12.85 -15.59 -10.64
C ARG A 151 -12.07 -16.87 -10.94
N ALA A 152 -10.76 -16.82 -11.20
CA ALA A 152 -9.91 -18.00 -11.28
C ALA A 152 -9.95 -18.83 -9.99
N PHE A 153 -10.16 -18.18 -8.84
CA PHE A 153 -10.14 -18.75 -7.49
C PHE A 153 -11.53 -18.78 -6.83
N SER A 154 -12.60 -18.85 -7.61
CA SER A 154 -13.97 -18.97 -7.08
C SER A 154 -14.07 -20.15 -6.11
N GLY A 155 -14.57 -19.93 -4.90
CA GLY A 155 -14.72 -20.96 -3.87
C GLY A 155 -13.45 -21.30 -3.09
N CYS A 156 -12.36 -20.54 -3.25
CA CYS A 156 -11.12 -20.71 -2.51
C CYS A 156 -11.14 -19.95 -1.17
N ASP A 157 -12.07 -20.28 -0.28
CA ASP A 157 -12.36 -19.50 0.94
C ASP A 157 -11.21 -19.44 1.97
N ASN A 158 -10.18 -20.27 1.80
CA ASN A 158 -9.00 -20.32 2.68
C ASN A 158 -7.81 -19.51 2.15
N PHE A 159 -7.87 -18.98 0.92
CA PHE A 159 -6.78 -18.19 0.33
C PHE A 159 -6.57 -16.92 1.14
N GLN A 160 -5.47 -16.86 1.89
CA GLN A 160 -5.21 -15.84 2.91
C GLN A 160 -4.03 -14.95 2.56
N THR A 161 -2.94 -15.52 2.03
CA THR A 161 -1.68 -14.79 1.86
C THR A 161 -1.24 -14.82 0.40
N LEU A 162 -1.03 -13.63 -0.17
CA LEU A 162 -0.49 -13.45 -1.50
C LEU A 162 0.98 -13.00 -1.43
N HIS A 163 1.85 -13.80 -2.02
CA HIS A 163 3.25 -13.48 -2.27
C HIS A 163 3.43 -13.06 -3.72
N ILE A 164 4.05 -11.90 -3.93
CA ILE A 164 4.37 -11.37 -5.25
C ILE A 164 5.90 -11.28 -5.35
N GLU A 165 6.46 -12.04 -6.27
CA GLU A 165 7.89 -12.14 -6.48
C GLU A 165 8.29 -11.32 -7.71
N ARG A 166 9.23 -10.37 -7.55
CA ARG A 166 9.64 -9.48 -8.64
C ARG A 166 10.47 -10.24 -9.69
N VAL A 167 10.12 -10.11 -10.95
CA VAL A 167 10.87 -10.55 -12.14
C VAL A 167 11.30 -9.33 -12.95
N GLU A 168 10.42 -8.35 -13.09
CA GLU A 168 10.67 -7.17 -13.91
C GLU A 168 11.31 -6.02 -13.09
N ALA A 169 12.04 -5.13 -13.76
CA ALA A 169 12.50 -3.92 -13.11
C ALA A 169 11.30 -3.03 -12.70
N PRO A 170 11.39 -2.31 -11.56
CA PRO A 170 10.33 -1.38 -11.17
C PRO A 170 10.18 -0.24 -12.17
N VAL A 171 9.00 0.37 -12.23
CA VAL A 171 8.74 1.57 -13.04
C VAL A 171 8.31 2.78 -12.19
N TYR A 172 7.94 2.54 -10.94
CA TYR A 172 7.55 3.55 -9.95
C TYR A 172 8.65 3.92 -8.96
N ALA A 173 9.81 3.25 -8.98
CA ALA A 173 10.99 3.66 -8.21
C ALA A 173 11.32 5.15 -8.44
N GLY A 174 11.73 5.86 -7.39
CA GLY A 174 11.97 7.31 -7.42
C GLY A 174 10.73 8.19 -7.61
N THR A 175 9.52 7.65 -7.72
CA THR A 175 8.27 8.44 -7.79
C THR A 175 7.64 8.60 -6.42
N TYR A 176 6.63 9.46 -6.29
CA TYR A 176 5.89 9.59 -5.03
C TYR A 176 5.17 8.30 -4.58
N TYR A 177 4.91 7.34 -5.48
CA TYR A 177 4.34 6.05 -5.08
C TYR A 177 5.35 5.26 -4.22
N ALA A 178 6.62 5.23 -4.65
CA ALA A 178 7.69 4.51 -3.96
C ALA A 178 7.97 5.05 -2.54
N ALA A 179 7.51 6.27 -2.21
CA ALA A 179 7.64 6.81 -0.85
C ALA A 179 6.88 5.98 0.19
N PHE A 180 5.87 5.19 -0.20
CA PHE A 180 5.17 4.30 0.73
C PHE A 180 6.10 3.26 1.35
N ALA A 181 6.98 2.64 0.55
CA ALA A 181 7.92 1.63 1.05
C ALA A 181 8.92 2.24 2.05
N ASP A 182 9.45 3.44 1.77
CA ASP A 182 10.36 4.15 2.69
C ASP A 182 9.65 4.53 4.01
N LYS A 183 8.38 4.99 3.92
CA LYS A 183 7.55 5.28 5.09
C LYS A 183 7.26 4.03 5.91
N LEU A 184 7.02 2.90 5.24
CA LEU A 184 6.80 1.61 5.87
C LEU A 184 8.06 1.08 6.57
N ASP A 185 9.24 1.31 5.98
CA ASP A 185 10.52 0.95 6.61
C ASP A 185 10.70 1.70 7.95
N ARG A 186 10.42 3.01 7.98
CA ARG A 186 10.41 3.78 9.25
C ARG A 186 9.39 3.25 10.23
N LEU A 187 8.15 3.01 9.78
CA LEU A 187 7.11 2.49 10.68
C LEU A 187 7.54 1.16 11.31
N ARG A 188 8.19 0.30 10.52
CA ARG A 188 8.73 -0.99 10.95
C ARG A 188 9.89 -0.83 11.93
N SER A 189 10.83 0.09 11.69
CA SER A 189 11.96 0.32 12.60
C SER A 189 11.54 0.88 13.96
N LEU A 190 10.35 1.47 14.04
CA LEU A 190 9.73 1.96 15.27
C LEU A 190 8.80 0.95 15.96
N LYS A 191 8.68 -0.31 15.50
CA LYS A 191 7.70 -1.30 16.03
C LYS A 191 7.69 -1.43 17.57
N ASP A 192 8.87 -1.34 18.19
CA ASP A 192 9.04 -1.49 19.64
C ASP A 192 8.91 -0.16 20.41
N GLN A 193 8.83 0.97 19.72
CA GLN A 193 8.77 2.31 20.28
C GLN A 193 7.33 2.86 20.27
N LYS A 194 7.04 3.80 21.15
CA LYS A 194 5.76 4.54 21.11
C LYS A 194 5.76 5.48 19.92
N LYS A 195 4.66 5.53 19.17
CA LYS A 195 4.60 6.35 17.96
C LYS A 195 3.26 7.04 17.73
N ILE A 196 3.32 8.19 17.05
CA ILE A 196 2.20 8.89 16.42
C ILE A 196 2.32 8.63 14.92
N VAL A 197 1.31 7.98 14.35
CA VAL A 197 1.21 7.78 12.91
C VAL A 197 0.22 8.79 12.34
N LEU A 198 0.69 9.62 11.42
CA LEU A 198 -0.13 10.54 10.64
C LEU A 198 -0.54 9.83 9.36
N PHE A 199 -1.83 9.77 9.09
CA PHE A 199 -2.36 9.14 7.90
C PHE A 199 -3.33 10.07 7.17
N SER A 200 -3.24 10.02 5.85
CA SER A 200 -4.32 9.73 4.91
C SER A 200 -3.72 9.88 3.51
N GLY A 201 -4.33 10.69 2.65
CA GLY A 201 -3.87 10.94 1.30
C GLY A 201 -2.73 11.96 1.22
N SER A 202 -2.73 12.66 0.09
CA SER A 202 -1.68 13.59 -0.29
C SER A 202 -1.65 14.82 0.61
N SER A 203 -2.78 15.26 1.15
CA SER A 203 -2.81 16.36 2.10
C SER A 203 -2.03 16.03 3.37
N THR A 204 -1.95 14.76 3.78
CA THR A 204 -1.09 14.33 4.90
C THR A 204 0.38 14.31 4.47
N ARG A 205 0.69 13.83 3.26
CA ARG A 205 2.05 13.89 2.68
C ARG A 205 2.63 15.32 2.70
N PHE A 206 1.81 16.32 2.38
CA PHE A 206 2.22 17.73 2.26
C PHE A 206 1.87 18.60 3.48
N GLY A 207 1.23 18.05 4.51
CA GLY A 207 0.45 18.85 5.46
C GLY A 207 1.01 18.99 6.87
N TYR A 208 2.11 18.32 7.20
CA TYR A 208 2.64 18.30 8.56
C TYR A 208 4.14 18.60 8.59
N ASP A 209 4.55 19.29 9.65
CA ASP A 209 5.93 19.27 10.14
C ASP A 209 5.99 18.22 11.25
N SER A 210 6.36 16.99 10.89
CA SER A 210 6.38 15.87 11.84
C SER A 210 7.45 16.04 12.92
N ALA A 211 8.51 16.80 12.65
CA ALA A 211 9.54 17.10 13.64
C ALA A 211 9.01 18.04 14.73
N GLU A 212 8.18 19.03 14.36
CA GLU A 212 7.50 19.90 15.33
C GLU A 212 6.51 19.11 16.20
N ILE A 213 5.78 18.15 15.61
CA ILE A 213 4.89 17.24 16.36
C ILE A 213 5.70 16.38 17.33
N GLU A 214 6.80 15.76 16.88
CA GLU A 214 7.67 14.94 17.75
C GLU A 214 8.24 15.76 18.91
N ALA A 215 8.63 17.02 18.66
CA ALA A 215 9.11 17.93 19.68
C ALA A 215 8.04 18.30 20.73
N ALA A 216 6.77 18.42 20.32
CA ALA A 216 5.65 18.66 21.24
C ALA A 216 5.30 17.40 22.08
N PHE A 217 5.51 16.20 21.53
CA PHE A 217 5.20 14.93 22.18
C PHE A 217 6.45 14.04 22.36
N PRO A 218 7.43 14.42 23.18
CA PRO A 218 8.77 13.78 23.23
C PRO A 218 8.80 12.32 23.73
N SER A 219 7.65 11.76 24.11
CA SER A 219 7.50 10.33 24.44
C SER A 219 7.10 9.47 23.24
N TYR A 220 6.88 10.08 22.09
CA TYR A 220 6.42 9.46 20.86
C TYR A 220 7.41 9.77 19.74
N HIS A 221 7.64 8.79 18.88
CA HIS A 221 8.20 9.05 17.55
C HIS A 221 7.09 9.35 16.55
N VAL A 222 7.37 10.09 15.49
CA VAL A 222 6.37 10.40 14.45
C VAL A 222 6.67 9.69 13.13
N VAL A 223 5.61 9.21 12.47
CA VAL A 223 5.66 8.67 11.10
C VAL A 223 4.53 9.26 10.28
N ASN A 224 4.85 9.90 9.16
CA ASN A 224 3.88 10.37 8.19
C ASN A 224 3.69 9.33 7.08
N MET A 225 2.57 8.62 7.13
CA MET A 225 2.17 7.61 6.15
C MET A 225 1.36 8.19 4.97
N GLY A 226 1.27 9.52 4.85
CA GLY A 226 0.53 10.18 3.77
C GLY A 226 1.13 9.89 2.38
N VAL A 227 0.27 9.49 1.43
CA VAL A 227 0.65 9.14 0.04
C VAL A 227 -0.39 9.65 -0.97
N PHE A 228 -0.67 8.95 -2.07
CA PHE A 228 -1.64 9.39 -3.07
C PHE A 228 -3.09 9.24 -2.57
N ALA A 229 -3.89 10.30 -2.64
CA ALA A 229 -5.26 10.33 -2.09
C ALA A 229 -6.25 9.42 -2.84
N TYR A 230 -6.00 9.17 -4.12
CA TYR A 230 -6.89 8.35 -4.95
C TYR A 230 -6.51 6.86 -4.95
N THR A 231 -5.86 6.41 -3.88
CA THR A 231 -5.68 5.00 -3.52
C THR A 231 -6.60 4.64 -2.35
N ASN A 232 -7.21 3.46 -2.36
CA ASN A 232 -8.03 2.94 -1.27
C ASN A 232 -7.23 2.94 0.05
N ALA A 233 -7.78 3.57 1.09
CA ALA A 233 -7.16 3.66 2.39
C ALA A 233 -7.17 2.33 3.16
N LEU A 234 -8.13 1.43 2.89
CA LEU A 234 -8.32 0.22 3.69
C LEU A 234 -7.09 -0.72 3.67
N PRO A 235 -6.48 -1.08 2.52
CA PRO A 235 -5.26 -1.89 2.50
C PRO A 235 -4.08 -1.21 3.22
N GLN A 236 -3.94 0.12 3.06
CA GLN A 236 -2.87 0.89 3.70
C GLN A 236 -3.03 0.89 5.23
N LEU A 237 -4.24 1.17 5.73
CA LEU A 237 -4.56 1.11 7.15
C LEU A 237 -4.37 -0.30 7.72
N SER A 238 -4.72 -1.35 6.96
CA SER A 238 -4.51 -2.74 7.37
C SER A 238 -3.02 -3.07 7.54
N ILE A 239 -2.16 -2.60 6.64
CA ILE A 239 -0.70 -2.68 6.77
C ILE A 239 -0.22 -1.89 7.99
N ILE A 240 -0.64 -0.63 8.12
CA ILE A 240 -0.23 0.25 9.23
C ILE A 240 -0.59 -0.40 10.57
N ARG A 241 -1.79 -0.96 10.69
CA ARG A 241 -2.31 -1.62 11.89
C ARG A 241 -1.37 -2.72 12.40
N SER A 242 -0.70 -3.46 11.51
CA SER A 242 0.25 -4.52 11.87
C SER A 242 1.49 -4.02 12.63
N PHE A 243 1.71 -2.70 12.68
CA PHE A 243 2.82 -2.06 13.40
C PHE A 243 2.40 -1.17 14.57
N LEU A 244 1.08 -1.03 14.82
CA LEU A 244 0.57 -0.28 15.97
C LEU A 244 0.19 -1.22 17.12
N LYS A 245 0.34 -0.71 18.34
CA LYS A 245 0.00 -1.43 19.58
C LYS A 245 -0.65 -0.49 20.59
N GLU A 246 -1.07 -1.06 21.71
CA GLU A 246 -1.65 -0.32 22.83
C GLU A 246 -0.81 0.92 23.19
N GLY A 247 -1.47 2.08 23.21
CA GLY A 247 -0.88 3.37 23.57
C GLY A 247 -0.16 4.11 22.44
N ASP A 248 -0.04 3.52 21.24
CA ASP A 248 0.30 4.25 20.01
C ASP A 248 -0.88 5.15 19.60
N ILE A 249 -0.59 6.19 18.83
CA ILE A 249 -1.57 7.17 18.34
C ILE A 249 -1.67 7.06 16.81
N LEU A 250 -2.89 7.04 16.29
CA LEU A 250 -3.18 7.20 14.87
C LEU A 250 -4.00 8.48 14.68
N ILE A 251 -3.55 9.37 13.80
CA ILE A 251 -4.30 10.57 13.40
C ILE A 251 -4.59 10.43 11.91
N ASP A 252 -5.85 10.22 11.58
CA ASP A 252 -6.30 10.11 10.20
C ASP A 252 -6.99 11.40 9.76
N SER A 253 -6.68 11.83 8.54
CA SER A 253 -7.15 13.07 7.94
C SER A 253 -7.69 12.88 6.52
N PRO A 254 -8.82 12.17 6.33
CA PRO A 254 -9.36 11.82 5.01
C PRO A 254 -9.56 13.03 4.10
N GLU A 255 -9.11 12.93 2.84
CA GLU A 255 -9.39 13.93 1.81
C GLU A 255 -10.82 13.81 1.27
N PHE A 256 -11.58 14.91 1.33
CA PHE A 256 -13.01 14.91 1.06
C PHE A 256 -13.33 14.81 -0.46
N ASP A 257 -12.43 15.28 -1.33
CA ASP A 257 -12.53 15.05 -2.79
C ASP A 257 -12.22 13.60 -3.20
N ALA A 258 -11.51 12.86 -2.34
CA ALA A 258 -11.23 11.44 -2.50
C ALA A 258 -12.03 10.55 -1.53
N ALA A 259 -13.12 11.05 -0.95
CA ALA A 259 -13.79 10.45 0.21
C ALA A 259 -14.16 8.97 0.01
N LYS A 260 -14.56 8.55 -1.19
CA LYS A 260 -14.91 7.13 -1.46
C LYS A 260 -13.76 6.17 -1.15
N ARG A 261 -12.51 6.62 -1.33
CA ARG A 261 -11.30 5.84 -1.09
C ARG A 261 -10.76 6.06 0.31
N GLN A 262 -10.87 7.28 0.83
CA GLN A 262 -10.26 7.69 2.10
C GLN A 262 -11.12 7.33 3.33
N PHE A 263 -12.45 7.22 3.18
CA PHE A 263 -13.36 6.76 4.25
C PHE A 263 -13.60 5.24 4.25
N CYS A 264 -12.75 4.47 3.55
CA CYS A 264 -12.84 3.00 3.50
C CYS A 264 -14.22 2.47 3.07
N THR A 265 -14.88 3.12 2.10
CA THR A 265 -16.28 2.78 1.70
C THR A 265 -16.41 1.46 0.92
N THR A 266 -15.28 0.85 0.56
CA THR A 266 -15.20 -0.41 -0.19
C THR A 266 -13.96 -1.19 0.23
N ASN A 267 -14.04 -2.51 0.15
CA ASN A 267 -12.90 -3.41 0.30
C ASN A 267 -12.30 -3.86 -1.05
N GLU A 268 -12.77 -3.28 -2.16
CA GLU A 268 -12.15 -3.50 -3.47
C GLU A 268 -10.74 -2.90 -3.49
N MET A 269 -9.75 -3.71 -3.84
CA MET A 269 -8.38 -3.26 -4.09
C MET A 269 -8.31 -2.52 -5.44
N ASP A 270 -7.46 -1.50 -5.53
CA ASP A 270 -7.23 -0.73 -6.76
C ASP A 270 -5.79 -0.89 -7.25
N SER A 271 -5.56 -0.67 -8.55
CA SER A 271 -4.22 -0.84 -9.14
C SER A 271 -3.19 0.13 -8.55
N ALA A 272 -3.65 1.30 -8.09
CA ALA A 272 -2.78 2.29 -7.47
C ALA A 272 -2.15 1.79 -6.15
N PHE A 273 -2.78 0.86 -5.45
CA PHE A 273 -2.18 0.18 -4.30
C PHE A 273 -0.91 -0.59 -4.70
N PHE A 274 -0.92 -1.30 -5.83
CA PHE A 274 0.24 -2.04 -6.30
C PHE A 274 1.39 -1.13 -6.74
N CYS A 275 1.09 0.08 -7.22
CA CYS A 275 2.11 1.10 -7.45
C CYS A 275 2.82 1.49 -6.14
N LEU A 276 2.10 1.57 -5.01
CA LEU A 276 2.68 1.93 -3.70
C LEU A 276 3.64 0.85 -3.17
N ILE A 277 3.31 -0.42 -3.39
CA ILE A 277 4.07 -1.55 -2.84
C ILE A 277 5.08 -2.17 -3.82
N GLU A 278 5.21 -1.64 -5.04
CA GLU A 278 6.13 -2.19 -6.06
C GLU A 278 7.56 -2.30 -5.53
N GLU A 279 8.01 -1.37 -4.67
CA GLU A 279 9.36 -1.36 -4.09
C GLU A 279 9.51 -2.25 -2.82
N ASP A 280 8.42 -2.84 -2.30
CA ASP A 280 8.43 -3.80 -1.20
C ASP A 280 7.18 -4.71 -1.25
N TYR A 281 7.16 -5.70 -2.15
CA TYR A 281 6.00 -6.58 -2.32
C TYR A 281 5.67 -7.41 -1.07
N ASP A 282 6.62 -7.60 -0.14
CA ASP A 282 6.37 -8.25 1.15
C ASP A 282 5.31 -7.49 1.97
N ALA A 283 5.05 -6.21 1.69
CA ALA A 283 3.93 -5.48 2.27
C ALA A 283 2.56 -6.15 2.00
N MET A 284 2.41 -6.86 0.87
CA MET A 284 1.21 -7.63 0.53
C MET A 284 0.96 -8.77 1.54
N THR A 285 2.01 -9.37 2.07
CA THR A 285 1.91 -10.51 3.02
C THR A 285 1.41 -10.10 4.41
N LEU A 286 1.35 -8.79 4.68
CA LEU A 286 0.77 -8.23 5.91
C LEU A 286 -0.76 -8.15 5.86
N LEU A 287 -1.36 -8.40 4.69
CA LEU A 287 -2.80 -8.40 4.47
C LEU A 287 -3.36 -9.82 4.51
N ASP A 288 -4.57 -9.94 5.04
CA ASP A 288 -5.43 -11.10 4.80
C ASP A 288 -6.25 -10.85 3.54
N VAL A 289 -5.94 -11.52 2.44
CA VAL A 289 -6.58 -11.22 1.14
C VAL A 289 -8.09 -11.53 1.13
N ARG A 290 -8.59 -12.29 2.10
CA ARG A 290 -10.03 -12.59 2.26
C ARG A 290 -10.84 -11.37 2.67
N ASP A 291 -10.19 -10.38 3.28
CA ASP A 291 -10.83 -9.14 3.66
C ASP A 291 -11.05 -8.20 2.46
N PHE A 292 -10.46 -8.53 1.30
CA PHE A 292 -10.47 -7.71 0.09
C PHE A 292 -11.17 -8.41 -1.07
N SER A 293 -11.65 -7.61 -2.01
CA SER A 293 -12.13 -8.07 -3.32
C SER A 293 -11.32 -7.42 -4.44
N ASN A 294 -11.42 -7.93 -5.66
CA ASN A 294 -10.74 -7.37 -6.83
C ASN A 294 -9.20 -7.37 -6.68
N VAL A 295 -8.63 -8.32 -5.96
CA VAL A 295 -7.20 -8.33 -5.61
C VAL A 295 -6.35 -8.65 -6.85
N LEU A 296 -6.73 -9.69 -7.58
CA LEU A 296 -5.95 -10.19 -8.72
C LEU A 296 -6.27 -9.42 -10.00
N ASP A 297 -7.54 -9.06 -10.20
CA ASP A 297 -7.97 -8.20 -11.30
C ASP A 297 -7.29 -6.81 -11.22
N SER A 298 -7.17 -6.21 -10.03
CA SER A 298 -6.44 -4.93 -9.88
C SER A 298 -4.92 -5.07 -9.97
N PHE A 299 -4.35 -6.19 -9.53
CA PHE A 299 -2.94 -6.51 -9.77
C PHE A 299 -2.64 -6.60 -11.27
N CYS A 300 -3.48 -7.31 -12.03
CA CYS A 300 -3.35 -7.38 -13.49
C CYS A 300 -3.60 -6.05 -14.18
N GLN A 301 -4.45 -5.18 -13.63
CA GLN A 301 -4.59 -3.83 -14.15
C GLN A 301 -3.29 -3.04 -13.92
N TYR A 302 -2.66 -3.18 -12.77
CA TYR A 302 -1.34 -2.60 -12.50
C TYR A 302 -0.26 -3.13 -13.47
N THR A 303 -0.18 -4.46 -13.71
CA THR A 303 0.80 -5.02 -14.64
C THR A 303 0.57 -4.53 -16.08
N LYS A 304 -0.68 -4.31 -16.48
CA LYS A 304 -1.01 -3.67 -17.77
C LYS A 304 -0.65 -2.17 -17.80
N ASP A 305 -0.85 -1.45 -16.71
CA ASP A 305 -0.55 -0.02 -16.63
C ASP A 305 0.96 0.27 -16.69
N LYS A 306 1.82 -0.66 -16.21
CA LYS A 306 3.29 -0.56 -16.32
C LYS A 306 3.84 -0.90 -17.70
N GLU A 307 3.07 -1.58 -18.56
CA GLU A 307 3.57 -2.01 -19.88
C GLU A 307 4.09 -0.82 -20.70
N GLY A 308 5.37 -0.87 -21.07
CA GLY A 308 6.03 0.16 -21.87
C GLY A 308 6.46 1.42 -21.11
N MET A 309 6.28 1.46 -19.79
CA MET A 309 6.92 2.48 -18.95
C MET A 309 8.45 2.27 -18.89
N GLU A 310 9.17 3.32 -18.52
CA GLU A 310 10.63 3.25 -18.38
C GLU A 310 11.02 2.39 -17.16
N GLU A 311 11.83 1.36 -17.40
CA GLU A 311 12.46 0.56 -16.34
C GLU A 311 13.38 1.43 -15.49
N LYS A 312 13.23 1.33 -14.17
CA LYS A 312 13.99 2.10 -13.19
C LYS A 312 14.82 1.20 -12.31
N SER A 313 15.85 1.80 -11.73
CA SER A 313 16.64 1.11 -10.72
C SER A 313 15.92 1.14 -9.37
N PRO A 314 15.82 0.01 -8.65
CA PRO A 314 15.32 0.00 -7.27
C PRO A 314 16.23 0.81 -6.32
N ALA A 315 17.43 1.21 -6.77
CA ALA A 315 18.30 2.13 -6.05
C ALA A 315 17.78 3.57 -5.98
N LEU A 316 16.80 3.96 -6.79
CA LEU A 316 16.29 5.34 -6.81
C LEU A 316 15.45 5.62 -5.56
N SER A 317 15.88 6.58 -4.75
CA SER A 317 15.08 7.08 -3.63
C SER A 317 14.05 8.09 -4.15
N PRO A 318 12.77 8.00 -3.73
CA PRO A 318 11.77 9.04 -4.00
C PRO A 318 12.16 10.41 -3.45
N ALA A 319 13.04 10.45 -2.44
CA ALA A 319 13.56 11.70 -1.88
C ALA A 319 14.54 12.44 -2.80
N ASP A 320 15.03 11.81 -3.87
CA ASP A 320 15.91 12.47 -4.86
C ASP A 320 15.12 13.19 -5.97
N PHE A 321 13.79 13.16 -5.93
CA PHE A 321 12.93 13.74 -6.95
C PHE A 321 11.84 14.63 -6.33
N ASP A 322 11.43 15.68 -7.03
CA ASP A 322 10.22 16.43 -6.69
C ASP A 322 8.95 15.63 -7.06
N GLU A 323 7.77 16.21 -6.78
CA GLU A 323 6.49 15.55 -7.06
C GLU A 323 6.21 15.30 -8.55
N ASP A 324 6.84 16.08 -9.43
CA ASP A 324 6.73 15.95 -10.89
C ASP A 324 7.76 14.95 -11.46
N GLY A 325 8.62 14.38 -10.61
CA GLY A 325 9.65 13.42 -10.99
C GLY A 325 10.95 14.04 -11.50
N ASN A 326 11.18 15.34 -11.25
CA ASN A 326 12.44 15.98 -11.60
C ASN A 326 13.48 15.78 -10.47
N PRO A 327 14.75 15.50 -10.81
CA PRO A 327 15.79 15.40 -9.80
C PRO A 327 15.98 16.69 -9.01
N VAL A 328 16.17 16.56 -7.69
CA VAL A 328 16.40 17.68 -6.77
C VAL A 328 17.73 17.55 -6.05
N THR A 329 18.29 18.69 -5.62
CA THR A 329 19.56 18.73 -4.86
C THR A 329 19.36 18.59 -3.36
N GLU A 330 18.20 18.99 -2.86
CA GLU A 330 17.78 18.82 -1.47
C GLU A 330 16.74 17.71 -1.43
N LYS A 331 16.81 16.86 -0.40
CA LYS A 331 15.89 15.72 -0.29
C LYS A 331 14.46 16.21 -0.21
N SER A 332 13.58 15.65 -1.04
CA SER A 332 12.18 16.04 -1.09
C SER A 332 11.32 15.41 0.00
N TYR A 333 11.79 14.31 0.59
CA TYR A 333 11.23 13.71 1.80
C TYR A 333 12.25 13.73 2.93
N ASN A 334 11.79 14.05 4.14
CA ASN A 334 12.57 13.92 5.36
C ASN A 334 12.43 12.50 5.95
N GLU A 335 13.14 12.23 7.05
CA GLU A 335 13.10 10.93 7.72
C GLU A 335 11.70 10.55 8.21
N TYR A 336 10.81 11.50 8.49
CA TYR A 336 9.45 11.24 8.97
C TYR A 336 8.51 10.81 7.85
N GLY A 337 8.91 11.02 6.59
CA GLY A 337 8.06 10.86 5.41
C GLY A 337 7.35 12.14 4.97
N ASP A 338 7.61 13.30 5.58
CA ASP A 338 7.00 14.56 5.12
C ASP A 338 7.62 14.98 3.79
N TYR A 339 6.81 15.50 2.87
CA TYR A 339 7.35 16.20 1.71
C TYR A 339 7.84 17.61 2.12
N CYS A 340 9.15 17.83 2.08
CA CYS A 340 9.82 18.94 2.77
C CYS A 340 10.47 20.01 1.86
N LEU A 341 10.34 19.91 0.54
CA LEU A 341 10.78 21.00 -0.34
C LEU A 341 10.00 22.28 -0.04
N PHE A 342 10.68 23.42 -0.17
CA PHE A 342 10.05 24.72 0.00
C PHE A 342 8.93 24.93 -1.02
N ARG A 343 7.75 25.32 -0.53
CA ARG A 343 6.55 25.59 -1.32
C ARG A 343 6.09 27.01 -1.07
N GLU A 344 6.15 27.85 -2.09
CA GLU A 344 5.71 29.24 -2.02
C GLU A 344 4.20 29.33 -1.75
N ASN A 345 3.81 30.39 -1.05
CA ASN A 345 2.39 30.75 -0.94
C ASN A 345 1.83 31.12 -2.32
N ALA A 346 0.58 30.73 -2.58
CA ALA A 346 -0.13 31.18 -3.77
C ALA A 346 -0.32 32.71 -3.77
N LYS A 347 -0.40 33.28 -4.98
CA LYS A 347 -0.49 34.75 -5.18
C LYS A 347 -1.81 35.36 -4.71
N SER A 348 -2.86 34.55 -4.59
CA SER A 348 -4.18 34.93 -4.11
C SER A 348 -4.81 33.77 -3.33
N ASP A 349 -5.99 34.00 -2.78
CA ASP A 349 -6.79 32.97 -2.13
C ASP A 349 -7.62 32.13 -3.14
N ASP A 350 -7.54 32.46 -4.44
CA ASP A 350 -8.36 31.82 -5.47
C ASP A 350 -8.03 30.32 -5.60
N PRO A 351 -9.02 29.45 -5.86
CA PRO A 351 -8.76 28.02 -6.03
C PRO A 351 -7.79 27.69 -7.17
N GLY A 352 -6.93 26.69 -6.93
CA GLY A 352 -5.95 26.23 -7.91
C GLY A 352 -6.59 25.41 -9.04
N TYR A 353 -7.32 24.34 -8.68
CA TYR A 353 -8.13 23.55 -9.62
C TYR A 353 -9.58 23.99 -9.62
N GLY A 354 -10.08 24.48 -8.47
CA GLY A 354 -11.46 24.95 -8.35
C GLY A 354 -12.48 23.83 -8.45
N LEU A 355 -12.12 22.59 -8.11
CA LEU A 355 -13.07 21.49 -7.97
C LEU A 355 -13.85 21.71 -6.66
N PRO A 356 -15.16 22.01 -6.70
CA PRO A 356 -15.92 22.22 -5.48
C PRO A 356 -16.18 20.89 -4.78
N VAL A 357 -15.98 20.88 -3.46
CA VAL A 357 -16.31 19.73 -2.59
C VAL A 357 -17.39 20.13 -1.60
N ASP A 358 -18.34 19.23 -1.37
CA ASP A 358 -19.38 19.42 -0.39
C ASP A 358 -18.88 19.15 1.03
N TYR A 359 -19.12 20.11 1.91
CA TYR A 359 -19.05 19.94 3.36
C TYR A 359 -20.46 20.09 3.95
N THR A 360 -21.27 19.07 3.68
CA THR A 360 -22.63 18.95 4.20
C THR A 360 -22.86 17.54 4.72
N ARG A 361 -23.66 17.38 5.77
CA ARG A 361 -24.09 16.08 6.29
C ARG A 361 -24.66 15.16 5.20
N ALA A 362 -25.43 15.72 4.26
CA ALA A 362 -26.10 14.96 3.21
C ALA A 362 -25.11 14.28 2.26
N SER A 363 -23.91 14.86 2.08
CA SER A 363 -22.86 14.31 1.23
C SER A 363 -22.11 13.15 1.89
N TYR A 364 -22.27 12.94 3.20
CA TYR A 364 -21.66 11.84 3.96
C TYR A 364 -22.69 10.95 4.67
N PRO A 365 -23.56 10.21 3.93
CA PRO A 365 -24.51 9.29 4.54
C PRO A 365 -23.84 8.26 5.44
N LYS A 366 -24.37 8.10 6.67
CA LYS A 366 -23.77 7.27 7.72
C LYS A 366 -23.41 5.86 7.25
N VAL A 367 -24.36 5.18 6.62
CA VAL A 367 -24.22 3.80 6.14
C VAL A 367 -23.09 3.63 5.13
N TYR A 368 -22.79 4.67 4.35
CA TYR A 368 -21.82 4.57 3.26
C TYR A 368 -20.43 5.07 3.64
N PHE A 369 -20.32 6.14 4.45
CA PHE A 369 -19.02 6.73 4.81
C PHE A 369 -18.61 6.49 6.27
N ILE A 370 -19.54 6.55 7.22
CA ILE A 370 -19.20 6.53 8.65
C ILE A 370 -19.16 5.11 9.19
N ASP A 371 -20.10 4.24 8.80
CA ASP A 371 -20.16 2.87 9.30
C ASP A 371 -18.93 2.05 8.90
N PRO A 372 -18.47 2.07 7.62
CA PRO A 372 -17.21 1.41 7.25
C PRO A 372 -15.99 2.02 7.94
N TYR A 373 -15.92 3.36 8.02
CA TYR A 373 -14.85 4.04 8.74
C TYR A 373 -14.76 3.60 10.21
N ASN A 374 -15.90 3.54 10.90
CA ASN A 374 -15.99 3.11 12.29
C ASN A 374 -15.61 1.64 12.48
N GLU A 375 -15.83 0.78 11.48
CA GLU A 375 -15.38 -0.61 11.53
C GLU A 375 -13.86 -0.71 11.51
N VAL A 376 -13.22 0.02 10.59
CA VAL A 376 -11.77 0.13 10.55
C VAL A 376 -11.26 0.74 11.86
N ALA A 377 -11.84 1.84 12.32
CA ALA A 377 -11.41 2.50 13.54
C ALA A 377 -11.51 1.61 14.78
N ARG A 378 -12.60 0.83 14.90
CA ARG A 378 -12.75 -0.16 15.97
C ARG A 378 -11.62 -1.20 15.96
N SER A 379 -11.19 -1.65 14.78
CA SER A 379 -10.08 -2.61 14.68
C SER A 379 -8.76 -2.12 15.27
N PHE A 380 -8.54 -0.80 15.33
CA PHE A 380 -7.39 -0.17 16.00
C PHE A 380 -7.66 0.07 17.48
N THR A 381 -8.84 0.61 17.83
CA THR A 381 -9.16 0.88 19.24
C THR A 381 -9.25 -0.39 20.08
N ASP A 382 -9.65 -1.52 19.48
CA ASP A 382 -9.65 -2.84 20.12
C ASP A 382 -8.23 -3.35 20.44
N LEU A 383 -7.20 -2.81 19.78
CA LEU A 383 -5.78 -3.02 20.13
C LEU A 383 -5.27 -2.05 21.19
N GLY A 384 -6.11 -1.12 21.65
CA GLY A 384 -5.71 -0.04 22.57
C GLY A 384 -4.98 1.12 21.89
N VAL A 385 -5.05 1.24 20.56
CA VAL A 385 -4.54 2.40 19.82
C VAL A 385 -5.45 3.59 20.07
N LEU A 386 -4.86 4.75 20.36
CA LEU A 386 -5.57 6.02 20.43
C LEU A 386 -5.78 6.56 19.01
N PHE A 387 -6.95 6.28 18.44
CA PHE A 387 -7.28 6.69 17.09
C PHE A 387 -8.12 7.98 17.13
N PHE A 388 -7.65 9.01 16.44
CA PHE A 388 -8.30 10.29 16.22
C PHE A 388 -8.60 10.56 14.75
N PHE A 389 -9.76 11.16 14.49
CA PHE A 389 -10.11 11.75 13.20
C PHE A 389 -9.76 13.24 13.20
N THR A 390 -9.25 13.77 12.10
CA THR A 390 -9.19 15.23 11.84
C THR A 390 -9.54 15.53 10.39
N TYR A 391 -9.73 16.80 10.06
CA TYR A 391 -10.09 17.22 8.71
C TYR A 391 -8.84 17.40 7.83
N SER A 392 -8.90 16.98 6.57
CA SER A 392 -7.89 17.38 5.58
C SER A 392 -7.93 18.91 5.38
N PRO A 393 -6.76 19.58 5.25
CA PRO A 393 -6.74 20.99 4.94
C PRO A 393 -7.30 21.19 3.53
N ARG A 394 -8.11 22.22 3.35
CA ARG A 394 -8.61 22.59 2.02
C ARG A 394 -8.72 24.09 1.85
N ASN A 395 -8.51 24.58 0.64
CA ASN A 395 -8.82 25.97 0.31
C ASN A 395 -10.31 26.26 0.58
N ARG A 396 -10.59 27.22 1.48
CA ARG A 396 -11.95 27.61 1.85
C ARG A 396 -12.82 28.12 0.69
N LEU A 397 -12.21 28.51 -0.42
CA LEU A 397 -12.93 28.92 -1.64
C LEU A 397 -13.15 27.75 -2.63
N ALA A 398 -12.54 26.58 -2.39
CA ALA A 398 -12.68 25.37 -3.20
C ALA A 398 -13.76 24.42 -2.64
N VAL A 399 -14.81 24.98 -2.05
CA VAL A 399 -15.97 24.26 -1.53
C VAL A 399 -17.19 24.53 -2.41
N SER A 400 -18.19 23.66 -2.37
CA SER A 400 -19.41 23.85 -3.15
C SER A 400 -20.29 24.97 -2.61
N ASP A 401 -21.21 25.47 -3.44
CA ASP A 401 -22.23 26.45 -3.04
C ASP A 401 -23.14 25.95 -1.90
N ALA A 402 -23.25 24.63 -1.72
CA ALA A 402 -24.00 24.03 -0.63
C ALA A 402 -23.27 24.15 0.73
N THR A 403 -21.97 24.42 0.71
CA THR A 403 -21.15 24.60 1.90
C THR A 403 -21.35 25.99 2.47
N THR A 404 -22.00 26.05 3.61
CA THR A 404 -22.28 27.29 4.36
C THR A 404 -21.79 27.13 5.79
N LYS A 405 -21.72 28.23 6.54
CA LYS A 405 -21.35 28.16 7.97
C LYS A 405 -22.25 27.20 8.75
N GLU A 406 -23.56 27.22 8.48
CA GLU A 406 -24.53 26.31 9.11
C GLU A 406 -24.28 24.86 8.73
N SER A 407 -23.93 24.57 7.47
CA SER A 407 -23.64 23.18 7.05
C SER A 407 -22.33 22.66 7.60
N LEU A 408 -21.33 23.53 7.82
CA LEU A 408 -20.08 23.16 8.49
C LEU A 408 -20.32 22.80 9.96
N GLU A 409 -21.09 23.62 10.68
CA GLU A 409 -21.47 23.35 12.07
C GLU A 409 -22.31 22.05 12.19
N ASP A 410 -23.27 21.82 11.27
CA ASP A 410 -24.06 20.58 11.22
C ASP A 410 -23.19 19.36 10.89
N LEU A 411 -22.22 19.49 9.97
CA LEU A 411 -21.30 18.41 9.63
C LEU A 411 -20.38 18.05 10.80
N ASP A 412 -19.80 19.05 11.47
CA ASP A 412 -18.94 18.86 12.65
C ASP A 412 -19.70 18.13 13.77
N GLN A 413 -20.92 18.59 14.08
CA GLN A 413 -21.76 17.94 15.08
C GLN A 413 -22.10 16.50 14.65
N TYR A 414 -22.49 16.31 13.39
CA TYR A 414 -22.83 15.00 12.86
C TYR A 414 -21.66 14.01 12.95
N PHE A 415 -20.45 14.43 12.60
CA PHE A 415 -19.26 13.58 12.72
C PHE A 415 -18.92 13.29 14.18
N SER A 416 -18.96 14.30 15.05
CA SER A 416 -18.72 14.11 16.49
C SER A 416 -19.71 13.14 17.15
N GLU A 417 -20.97 13.11 16.69
CA GLU A 417 -22.01 12.22 17.21
C GLU A 417 -21.97 10.80 16.64
N ASN A 418 -21.38 10.60 15.45
CA ASN A 418 -21.51 9.36 14.69
C ASN A 418 -20.20 8.62 14.43
N LEU A 419 -19.04 9.29 14.47
CA LEU A 419 -17.74 8.61 14.43
C LEU A 419 -17.51 7.89 15.77
N SER A 420 -16.89 6.71 15.71
CA SER A 420 -16.54 5.93 16.91
C SER A 420 -15.23 6.39 17.55
N VAL A 421 -14.60 7.42 16.99
CA VAL A 421 -13.35 8.01 17.44
C VAL A 421 -13.51 9.53 17.65
N PRO A 422 -12.74 10.16 18.57
CA PRO A 422 -12.82 11.59 18.77
C PRO A 422 -12.35 12.37 17.52
N VAL A 423 -12.97 13.54 17.31
CA VAL A 423 -12.63 14.48 16.23
C VAL A 423 -11.72 15.57 16.79
N LEU A 424 -10.52 15.72 16.22
CA LEU A 424 -9.58 16.79 16.56
C LEU A 424 -9.86 18.03 15.72
N GLY A 425 -10.21 19.11 16.43
CA GLY A 425 -10.48 20.41 15.84
C GLY A 425 -11.85 20.49 15.15
N ARG A 426 -12.01 21.52 14.30
CA ARG A 426 -13.27 21.83 13.61
C ARG A 426 -13.02 22.00 12.12
N VAL A 427 -13.98 21.63 11.29
CA VAL A 427 -13.83 21.73 9.82
C VAL A 427 -13.58 23.17 9.38
N GLU A 428 -14.22 24.15 10.02
CA GLU A 428 -14.09 25.58 9.68
C GLU A 428 -12.64 26.07 9.85
N ASP A 429 -11.91 25.56 10.83
CA ASP A 429 -10.53 25.96 11.11
C ASP A 429 -9.54 25.38 10.09
N LEU A 430 -9.91 24.26 9.42
CA LEU A 430 -9.06 23.59 8.43
C LEU A 430 -9.48 23.90 6.98
N LEU A 431 -10.56 24.66 6.79
CA LEU A 431 -10.84 25.40 5.57
C LEU A 431 -10.01 26.70 5.56
N MET A 432 -8.79 26.61 5.04
CA MET A 432 -7.76 27.65 5.14
C MET A 432 -7.80 28.64 3.95
N PRO A 433 -7.27 29.87 4.12
CA PRO A 433 -7.04 30.79 3.00
C PRO A 433 -6.23 30.15 1.86
N GLY A 434 -6.69 30.29 0.62
CA GLY A 434 -6.05 29.68 -0.56
C GLY A 434 -4.58 30.04 -0.77
N ARG A 435 -4.12 31.19 -0.26
CA ARG A 435 -2.69 31.58 -0.28
C ARG A 435 -1.77 30.57 0.41
N TYR A 436 -2.29 29.76 1.32
CA TYR A 436 -1.53 28.75 2.05
C TYR A 436 -1.52 27.38 1.38
N PHE A 437 -1.95 27.32 0.12
CA PHE A 437 -1.90 26.11 -0.71
C PHE A 437 -0.91 26.27 -1.86
N TYR A 438 -0.44 25.13 -2.36
CA TYR A 438 0.57 25.02 -3.41
C TYR A 438 0.17 23.89 -4.37
N GLY A 439 0.17 24.16 -5.68
CA GLY A 439 -0.16 23.16 -6.70
C GLY A 439 -1.65 22.80 -6.78
N THR A 440 -2.24 22.36 -5.66
CA THR A 440 -3.64 21.94 -5.52
C THR A 440 -4.39 22.72 -4.44
N ASP A 441 -5.69 22.45 -4.29
CA ASP A 441 -6.52 23.01 -3.21
C ASP A 441 -6.45 22.22 -1.90
N ASN A 442 -5.60 21.18 -1.82
CA ASN A 442 -5.40 20.31 -0.64
C ASN A 442 -3.94 20.30 -0.13
N HIS A 443 -2.96 20.67 -0.96
CA HIS A 443 -1.55 20.64 -0.60
C HIS A 443 -1.12 21.98 -0.02
N LEU A 444 -0.60 21.97 1.20
CA LEU A 444 -0.21 23.19 1.88
C LEU A 444 1.14 23.73 1.38
N SER A 445 1.26 25.06 1.34
CA SER A 445 2.54 25.76 1.26
C SER A 445 3.35 25.54 2.55
N THR A 446 4.64 25.90 2.55
CA THR A 446 5.47 25.77 3.75
C THR A 446 4.92 26.55 4.96
N GLU A 447 4.34 27.74 4.75
CA GLU A 447 3.68 28.50 5.83
C GLU A 447 2.36 27.84 6.26
N GLY A 448 1.59 27.30 5.30
CA GLY A 448 0.36 26.57 5.60
C GLY A 448 0.61 25.36 6.50
N VAL A 449 1.70 24.62 6.26
CA VAL A 449 2.12 23.47 7.09
C VAL A 449 2.35 23.89 8.54
N GLN A 450 3.03 25.01 8.79
CA GLN A 450 3.28 25.50 10.15
C GLN A 450 1.97 25.82 10.87
N ILE A 451 1.05 26.53 10.19
CA ILE A 451 -0.26 26.88 10.75
C ILE A 451 -1.05 25.62 11.12
N ARG A 452 -1.14 24.65 10.19
CA ARG A 452 -1.84 23.39 10.42
C ARG A 452 -1.21 22.58 11.55
N THR A 453 0.11 22.47 11.56
CA THR A 453 0.85 21.67 12.53
C THR A 453 0.64 22.20 13.94
N SER A 454 0.82 23.51 14.16
CA SER A 454 0.57 24.13 15.47
C SER A 454 -0.88 23.94 15.94
N TYR A 455 -1.86 24.00 15.03
CA TYR A 455 -3.27 23.76 15.38
C TYR A 455 -3.51 22.31 15.81
N VAL A 456 -3.02 21.34 15.04
CA VAL A 456 -3.19 19.91 15.34
C VAL A 456 -2.48 19.51 16.64
N ILE A 457 -1.31 20.09 16.92
CA ILE A 457 -0.63 19.91 18.22
C ILE A 457 -1.54 20.37 19.36
N SER A 458 -2.09 21.59 19.28
CA SER A 458 -2.99 22.12 20.31
C SER A 458 -4.21 21.23 20.53
N CYS A 459 -4.86 20.78 19.46
CA CYS A 459 -6.01 19.89 19.56
C CYS A 459 -5.66 18.52 20.15
N LEU A 460 -4.49 17.97 19.80
CA LEU A 460 -4.04 16.69 20.33
C LEU A 460 -3.65 16.78 21.81
N GLU A 461 -3.02 17.87 22.25
CA GLU A 461 -2.74 18.12 23.66
C GLU A 461 -4.03 18.13 24.49
N GLU A 462 -5.04 18.88 24.04
CA GLU A 462 -6.36 18.93 24.68
C GLU A 462 -7.01 17.54 24.75
N ALA A 463 -7.04 16.80 23.64
CA ALA A 463 -7.66 15.47 23.59
C ALA A 463 -6.95 14.43 24.47
N LEU A 464 -5.61 14.47 24.55
CA LEU A 464 -4.83 13.57 25.40
C LEU A 464 -4.97 13.91 26.89
N ASP A 465 -5.24 15.18 27.23
CA ASP A 465 -5.52 15.58 28.61
C ASP A 465 -6.92 15.18 29.06
N GLU A 466 -7.91 15.21 28.18
CA GLU A 466 -9.27 14.71 28.47
C GLU A 466 -9.33 13.18 28.65
N ALA A 467 -8.38 12.44 28.06
CA ALA A 467 -8.29 10.99 28.14
C ALA A 467 -7.58 10.46 29.41
N LYS A 468 -6.94 11.34 30.20
CA LYS A 468 -6.24 11.00 31.46
C LYS A 468 -7.19 11.12 32.66
#